data_AF-A0A6C0KAI5-F1
#
_entry.id   AF-A0A6C0KAI5-F1
#
_cell.length_a   1.000
_cell.length_b   1.000
_cell.length_c   1.000
_cell.angle_alpha   90.00
_cell.angle_beta   90.00
_cell.angle_gamma   90.00
#
_symmetry.space_group_name_H-M   'P 1'
#
loop_
_entity.id
_entity.type
_entity.pdbx_description
1 polymer ?
#
loop_
_entity_poly.entity_id
_entity_poly.type
_entity_poly.pdbx_seq_one_letter_code
_entity_poly.pdbx_strand_id
1 'polypeptide(L)'
;MRRLLIAGLLYLTGIAIVLVIKPEFMFRDDGSWKEFGIGRENEHFTPFPFWLFTIVWALLSYVLVMFVEDSLYIPSDSIEIKRNSATVRNMNQQKAVQELAPGYYMLNEASTTRNGVPRYVYLGASPEGE
;
A
#
# COMPACT_ATOMS: atom_id res chain seq x y z
N MET A 1 -1.49 -2.26 -4.22
CA MET A 1 -0.16 -2.77 -3.81
C MET A 1 -0.18 -4.26 -3.42
N ARG A 2 -1.15 -4.74 -2.61
CA ARG A 2 -1.27 -6.16 -2.21
C ARG A 2 -1.13 -7.17 -3.35
N ARG A 3 -1.85 -6.98 -4.47
CA ARG A 3 -1.77 -7.84 -5.66
C ARG A 3 -0.33 -8.05 -6.16
N LEU A 4 0.43 -6.96 -6.27
CA LEU A 4 1.83 -7.02 -6.72
C LEU A 4 2.72 -7.76 -5.73
N LEU A 5 2.48 -7.63 -4.43
CA LEU A 5 3.24 -8.36 -3.40
C LEU A 5 2.99 -9.86 -3.47
N ILE A 6 1.72 -10.28 -3.62
CA ILE A 6 1.35 -11.70 -3.74
C ILE A 6 1.92 -12.28 -5.04
N ALA A 7 1.79 -11.54 -6.15
CA ALA A 7 2.36 -11.95 -7.44
C ALA A 7 3.89 -12.04 -7.38
N GLY A 8 4.55 -11.10 -6.71
CA GLY A 8 6.00 -11.14 -6.48
C GLY A 8 6.43 -12.35 -5.64
N LEU A 9 5.68 -12.69 -4.59
CA LEU A 9 5.97 -13.87 -3.76
C LEU A 9 5.81 -15.17 -4.56
N LEU A 10 4.74 -15.27 -5.37
CA LEU A 10 4.50 -16.41 -6.27
C LEU A 10 5.63 -16.53 -7.31
N TYR A 11 6.04 -15.41 -7.91
CA TYR A 11 7.16 -15.35 -8.84
C TYR A 11 8.45 -15.90 -8.18
N LEU A 12 8.82 -15.37 -7.01
CA LEU A 12 10.02 -15.80 -6.28
C LEU A 12 9.99 -17.28 -5.93
N THR A 13 8.82 -17.78 -5.52
CA THR A 13 8.63 -19.19 -5.20
C THR A 13 8.88 -20.08 -6.43
N GLY A 14 8.30 -19.71 -7.58
CA GLY A 14 8.53 -20.45 -8.83
C GLY A 14 9.99 -20.42 -9.29
N ILE A 15 10.67 -19.27 -9.16
CA ILE A 15 12.11 -19.17 -9.46
C ILE A 15 12.92 -20.07 -8.52
N ALA A 16 12.62 -20.07 -7.22
CA ALA A 16 13.31 -20.90 -6.24
C ALA A 16 13.15 -22.40 -6.57
N ILE A 17 11.94 -22.83 -6.93
CA ILE A 17 11.68 -24.22 -7.35
C ILE A 17 12.55 -24.61 -8.55
N VAL A 18 12.61 -23.76 -9.59
CA VAL A 18 13.42 -24.02 -10.78
C VAL A 18 14.91 -24.10 -10.47
N LEU A 19 15.40 -23.22 -9.58
CA LEU A 19 16.82 -23.22 -9.16
C LEU A 19 17.19 -24.41 -8.27
N VAL A 20 16.23 -25.01 -7.57
CA VAL A 20 16.44 -26.23 -6.77
C VAL A 20 16.38 -27.47 -7.65
N ILE A 21 15.37 -27.57 -8.52
CA ILE A 21 15.19 -28.74 -9.39
C ILE A 21 16.25 -28.78 -10.50
N LYS A 22 16.73 -27.61 -10.96
CA LYS A 22 17.69 -27.47 -12.07
C LYS A 22 17.34 -28.38 -13.25
N PRO A 23 16.19 -28.17 -13.90
CA PRO A 23 15.75 -29.06 -14.97
C PRO A 23 16.77 -29.12 -16.11
N GLU A 24 17.07 -30.33 -16.60
CA GLU A 24 18.02 -30.61 -17.71
C GLU A 24 17.70 -29.84 -19.00
N PHE A 25 16.48 -29.32 -19.13
CA PHE A 25 16.07 -28.47 -20.25
C PHE A 25 16.76 -27.09 -20.26
N MET A 26 17.09 -26.54 -19.09
CA MET A 26 17.69 -25.20 -18.93
C MET A 26 19.11 -25.27 -18.35
N PHE A 27 19.40 -26.35 -17.63
CA PHE A 27 20.65 -26.58 -16.92
C PHE A 27 21.40 -27.74 -17.56
N ARG A 28 22.73 -27.67 -17.49
CA ARG A 28 23.64 -28.76 -17.84
C ARG A 28 23.88 -29.64 -16.62
N ASP A 29 24.49 -30.81 -16.82
CA ASP A 29 24.79 -31.76 -15.74
C ASP A 29 25.74 -31.18 -14.68
N ASP A 30 26.57 -30.21 -15.08
CA ASP A 30 27.45 -29.44 -14.19
C ASP A 30 26.73 -28.33 -13.41
N GLY A 31 25.43 -28.13 -13.66
CA GLY A 31 24.60 -27.07 -13.08
C GLY A 31 24.80 -25.69 -13.71
N SER A 32 25.61 -25.59 -14.77
CA SER A 32 25.72 -24.36 -15.57
C SER A 32 24.46 -24.15 -16.42
N TRP A 33 24.21 -22.91 -16.83
CA TRP A 33 23.04 -22.58 -17.65
C TRP A 33 23.33 -22.93 -19.11
N LYS A 34 22.34 -23.52 -19.79
CA LYS A 34 22.40 -23.70 -21.25
C LYS A 34 22.26 -22.37 -21.96
N GLU A 35 23.00 -22.19 -23.04
CA GLU A 35 22.92 -21.01 -23.88
C GLU A 35 21.67 -21.06 -24.77
N PHE A 36 21.17 -19.90 -25.20
CA PHE A 36 20.08 -19.89 -26.16
C PHE A 36 20.58 -20.35 -27.55
N GLY A 37 19.90 -21.33 -28.15
CA GLY A 37 20.21 -21.77 -29.51
C GLY A 37 19.15 -22.68 -30.09
N ILE A 38 19.01 -22.64 -31.42
CA ILE A 38 18.07 -23.46 -32.20
C ILE A 38 18.88 -24.24 -33.23
N GLY A 39 18.63 -25.55 -33.36
CA GLY A 39 19.29 -26.39 -34.38
C GLY A 39 20.76 -26.71 -34.10
N ARG A 40 21.17 -26.63 -32.83
CA ARG A 40 22.49 -27.06 -32.35
C ARG A 40 22.33 -28.26 -31.40
N GLU A 41 23.44 -28.80 -30.92
CA GLU A 41 23.44 -29.88 -29.93
C GLU A 41 22.67 -29.50 -28.65
N ASN A 42 21.75 -30.38 -28.23
CA ASN A 42 20.88 -30.19 -27.06
C ASN A 42 21.65 -30.15 -25.71
N GLU A 43 22.92 -30.53 -25.73
CA GLU A 43 23.81 -30.54 -24.57
C GLU A 43 24.15 -29.13 -24.08
N HIS A 44 24.36 -28.20 -25.02
CA HIS A 44 24.83 -26.84 -24.74
C HIS A 44 23.77 -25.77 -25.00
N PHE A 45 22.82 -26.05 -25.90
CA PHE A 45 21.83 -25.08 -26.35
C PHE A 45 20.42 -25.47 -25.95
N THR A 46 19.63 -24.48 -25.54
CA THR A 46 18.20 -24.63 -25.29
C THR A 46 17.41 -23.58 -26.07
N PRO A 47 16.27 -23.94 -26.69
CA PRO A 47 15.38 -22.96 -27.29
C PRO A 47 14.68 -22.08 -26.24
N PHE A 48 14.70 -22.49 -24.97
CA PHE A 48 13.99 -21.78 -23.90
C PHE A 48 14.91 -21.56 -22.69
N PRO A 49 15.69 -20.46 -22.72
CA PRO A 49 16.69 -20.15 -21.70
C PRO A 49 16.04 -19.62 -20.42
N PHE A 50 16.81 -19.64 -19.33
CA PHE A 50 16.33 -19.21 -18.01
C PHE A 50 15.75 -17.79 -18.00
N TRP A 51 16.38 -16.83 -18.69
CA TRP A 51 15.88 -15.45 -18.75
C TRP A 51 14.53 -15.34 -19.47
N LEU A 52 14.26 -16.19 -20.46
CA LEU A 52 12.98 -16.19 -21.16
C LEU A 52 11.90 -16.76 -20.23
N PHE A 53 12.24 -17.83 -19.51
CA PHE A 53 11.38 -18.37 -18.46
C PHE A 53 11.05 -17.30 -17.41
N THR A 54 12.01 -16.52 -16.92
CA THR A 54 11.75 -15.54 -15.85
C THR A 54 10.77 -14.45 -16.31
N ILE A 55 10.89 -13.96 -17.56
CA ILE A 55 9.97 -12.97 -18.12
C ILE A 55 8.56 -13.55 -18.25
N VAL A 56 8.43 -14.74 -18.85
CA VAL A 56 7.14 -15.41 -19.04
C VAL A 56 6.50 -15.74 -17.68
N TRP A 57 7.29 -16.25 -16.74
CA TRP A 57 6.82 -16.59 -15.39
C TRP A 57 6.38 -15.37 -14.59
N ALA A 58 7.05 -14.23 -14.74
CA ALA A 58 6.62 -12.98 -14.11
C ALA A 58 5.24 -12.53 -14.61
N LEU A 59 5.00 -12.59 -15.93
CA LEU A 59 3.71 -12.27 -16.52
C LEU A 59 2.63 -13.26 -16.08
N LEU A 60 2.93 -14.56 -16.14
CA LEU A 60 2.01 -15.61 -15.68
C LEU A 60 1.67 -15.47 -14.21
N SER A 61 2.64 -15.17 -13.35
CA SER A 61 2.40 -14.97 -11.91
C SER A 61 1.42 -13.84 -11.65
N TYR A 62 1.53 -12.73 -12.39
CA TYR A 62 0.59 -11.62 -12.28
C TYR A 62 -0.82 -12.01 -12.75
N VAL A 63 -0.93 -12.66 -13.90
CA VAL A 63 -2.22 -13.10 -14.47
C VAL A 63 -2.89 -14.13 -13.56
N LEU A 64 -2.13 -15.08 -13.02
CA LEU A 64 -2.64 -16.08 -12.07
C LEU A 64 -3.18 -15.42 -10.81
N VAL A 65 -2.47 -14.47 -10.21
CA VAL A 65 -2.97 -13.77 -9.02
C VAL A 65 -4.21 -12.95 -9.35
N MET A 66 -4.26 -12.30 -10.51
CA MET A 66 -5.46 -11.60 -10.97
C MET A 66 -6.66 -12.55 -11.06
N PHE A 67 -6.48 -13.70 -11.72
CA PHE A 67 -7.56 -14.67 -11.89
C PHE A 67 -8.00 -15.30 -10.56
N VAL A 68 -7.04 -15.60 -9.68
CA VAL A 68 -7.33 -16.16 -8.34
C VAL A 68 -8.05 -15.13 -7.48
N GLU A 69 -7.65 -13.85 -7.49
CA GLU A 69 -8.36 -12.81 -6.72
C GLU A 69 -9.79 -12.60 -7.24
N ASP A 70 -10.00 -12.64 -8.56
CA ASP A 70 -11.32 -12.47 -9.15
C ASP A 70 -12.21 -13.70 -8.87
N SER A 71 -11.66 -14.92 -8.93
CA SER A 71 -12.37 -16.16 -8.62
C SER A 71 -12.59 -16.38 -7.13
N LEU A 72 -11.69 -15.87 -6.29
CA LEU A 72 -11.69 -15.98 -4.83
C LEU A 72 -12.05 -14.61 -4.25
N TYR A 73 -13.17 -14.04 -4.71
CA TYR A 73 -13.76 -12.84 -4.11
C TYR A 73 -14.24 -13.19 -2.70
N ILE A 74 -13.32 -13.20 -1.74
CA ILE A 74 -13.64 -13.24 -0.31
C ILE A 74 -14.08 -11.82 0.03
N PRO A 75 -15.36 -11.56 0.36
CA PRO A 75 -15.80 -10.24 0.77
C PRO A 75 -14.97 -9.79 1.97
N SER A 76 -14.08 -8.82 1.74
CA SER A 76 -13.12 -8.29 2.72
C SER A 76 -13.77 -7.43 3.80
N ASP A 77 -15.08 -7.20 3.72
CA ASP A 77 -15.84 -6.33 4.63
C ASP A 77 -15.94 -6.85 6.07
N SER A 78 -15.47 -8.06 6.38
CA SER A 78 -15.54 -8.62 7.74
C SER A 78 -14.25 -8.53 8.55
N ILE A 79 -13.14 -8.05 7.98
CA ILE A 79 -11.91 -7.85 8.77
C ILE A 79 -11.90 -6.43 9.32
N GLU A 80 -12.74 -6.19 10.33
CA GLU A 80 -12.54 -5.09 11.27
C GLU A 80 -11.19 -5.31 11.96
N ILE A 81 -10.11 -4.80 11.38
CA ILE A 81 -8.88 -4.60 12.14
C ILE A 81 -9.25 -3.54 13.17
N LYS A 82 -9.55 -4.00 14.38
CA LYS A 82 -9.56 -3.17 15.59
C LYS A 82 -8.18 -2.53 15.67
N ARG A 83 -8.00 -1.39 15.00
CA ARG A 83 -6.87 -0.51 15.26
C ARG A 83 -7.03 -0.23 16.73
N ASN A 84 -6.13 -0.76 17.54
CA ASN A 84 -5.96 -0.31 18.90
C ASN A 84 -5.53 1.16 18.76
N SER A 85 -6.51 2.05 18.59
CA SER A 85 -6.41 3.43 18.98
C SER A 85 -6.18 3.36 20.47
N ALA A 86 -4.90 3.29 20.86
CA ALA A 86 -4.49 3.75 22.16
C ALA A 86 -4.90 5.22 22.20
N THR A 87 -6.16 5.47 22.56
CA THR A 87 -6.63 6.76 22.99
C THR A 87 -5.75 7.13 24.17
N VAL A 88 -4.79 8.00 23.93
CA VAL A 88 -4.07 8.68 24.99
C VAL A 88 -5.15 9.38 25.81
N ARG A 89 -5.48 8.80 26.97
CA ARG A 89 -6.35 9.43 27.96
C ARG A 89 -5.62 10.68 28.44
N ASN A 90 -5.88 11.81 27.81
CA ASN A 90 -5.62 13.11 28.41
C ASN A 90 -6.56 13.23 29.63
N MET A 91 -6.07 12.81 30.79
CA MET A 91 -6.67 13.15 32.08
C MET A 91 -6.45 14.65 32.32
N ASN A 92 -7.31 15.49 31.74
CA ASN A 92 -7.64 16.84 32.21
C ASN A 92 -8.65 17.53 31.29
N GLN A 93 -9.86 16.95 31.15
CA GLN A 93 -10.95 17.67 30.50
C GLN A 93 -12.30 17.39 31.16
N GLN A 94 -12.32 17.43 32.49
CA GLN A 94 -13.55 17.66 33.25
C GLN A 94 -13.61 19.13 33.65
N LYS A 95 -13.91 19.99 32.68
CA LYS A 95 -14.60 21.27 32.89
C LYS A 95 -15.08 21.80 31.54
N ALA A 96 -16.40 21.70 31.37
CA ALA A 96 -17.22 22.49 30.46
C ALA A 96 -16.78 22.55 28.99
N VAL A 97 -17.23 21.56 28.19
CA VAL A 97 -17.68 21.90 26.83
C VAL A 97 -19.03 22.59 27.02
N GLN A 98 -18.99 23.85 27.44
CA GLN A 98 -20.16 24.72 27.32
C GLN A 98 -20.34 24.91 25.82
N GLU A 99 -21.46 24.44 25.28
CA GLU A 99 -21.83 24.70 23.89
C GLU A 99 -21.78 26.21 23.69
N LEU A 100 -20.73 26.68 23.00
CA LEU A 100 -20.59 28.08 22.67
C LEU A 100 -21.73 28.39 21.69
N ALA A 101 -22.52 29.41 22.02
CA ALA A 101 -23.56 29.89 21.14
C ALA A 101 -22.95 30.12 19.74
N PRO A 102 -23.62 29.74 18.65
CA PRO A 102 -23.06 29.91 17.32
C PRO A 102 -22.84 31.40 17.04
N GLY A 103 -21.61 31.75 16.65
CA GLY A 103 -21.21 33.11 16.28
C GLY A 103 -19.83 33.15 15.67
N TYR A 104 -19.50 34.25 15.01
CA TYR A 104 -18.22 34.44 14.32
C TYR A 104 -17.51 35.70 14.84
N TYR A 105 -16.20 35.60 15.01
CA TYR A 105 -15.36 36.75 15.33
C TYR A 105 -14.99 37.49 14.05
N MET A 106 -15.32 38.77 13.98
CA MET A 106 -14.89 39.66 12.89
C MET A 106 -13.78 40.58 13.37
N LEU A 107 -12.73 40.71 12.57
CA LEU A 107 -11.63 41.63 12.86
C LEU A 107 -12.15 43.07 12.80
N ASN A 108 -11.94 43.82 13.86
CA ASN A 108 -12.23 45.25 13.88
C ASN A 108 -11.02 46.01 13.35
N GLU A 109 -11.01 46.23 12.04
CA GLU A 109 -9.93 46.89 11.31
C GLU A 109 -9.68 48.32 11.82
N ALA A 110 -10.74 49.07 12.15
CA ALA A 110 -10.63 50.45 12.63
C ALA A 110 -9.86 50.55 13.96
N SER A 111 -10.08 49.59 14.87
CA SER A 111 -9.40 49.56 16.16
C SER A 111 -8.02 48.87 16.13
N THR A 112 -7.81 47.98 15.15
CA THR A 112 -6.58 47.22 14.93
C THR A 112 -5.47 48.12 14.38
N THR A 113 -5.79 48.96 13.38
CA THR A 113 -4.81 49.86 12.76
C THR A 113 -4.27 50.91 13.73
N ARG A 114 -5.04 51.31 14.74
CA ARG A 114 -4.66 52.36 15.69
C ARG A 114 -3.68 51.89 16.77
N ASN A 115 -3.77 50.63 17.20
CA ASN A 115 -2.98 50.10 18.32
C ASN A 115 -1.99 49.00 17.90
N GLY A 116 -1.97 48.61 16.62
CA GLY A 116 -1.08 47.57 16.09
C GLY A 116 -1.40 46.14 16.56
N VAL A 117 -2.37 45.98 17.46
CA VAL A 117 -2.82 44.68 17.98
C VAL A 117 -4.19 44.35 17.39
N PRO A 118 -4.35 43.20 16.72
CA PRO A 118 -5.61 42.80 16.13
C PRO A 118 -6.68 42.59 17.22
N ARG A 119 -7.76 43.36 17.12
CA ARG A 119 -8.90 43.26 18.04
C ARG A 119 -10.10 42.71 17.27
N TYR A 120 -10.71 41.67 17.82
CA TYR A 120 -11.86 41.01 17.22
C TYR A 120 -13.13 41.37 17.98
N VAL A 121 -14.24 41.50 17.26
CA VAL A 121 -15.58 41.68 17.81
C VAL A 121 -16.36 40.40 17.53
N TYR A 122 -17.01 39.87 18.56
CA TYR A 122 -17.84 38.69 18.45
C TYR A 122 -19.24 39.06 17.92
N LEU A 123 -19.69 38.35 16.89
CA LEU A 123 -21.03 38.47 16.35
C LEU A 123 -21.75 37.13 16.50
N GLY A 124 -22.64 37.05 17.48
CA GLY A 124 -23.46 35.90 17.80
C GLY A 124 -24.46 36.24 18.89
N ALA A 125 -25.34 35.31 19.24
CA ALA A 125 -26.15 35.46 20.44
C ALA A 125 -25.19 35.67 21.62
N SER A 126 -25.32 36.80 22.33
CA SER A 126 -24.46 37.08 23.48
C SER A 126 -24.59 35.92 24.45
N PRO A 127 -23.48 35.30 24.89
CA PRO A 127 -23.57 34.33 25.97
C PRO A 127 -24.17 35.07 27.16
N GLU A 128 -25.36 34.66 27.61
CA GLU A 128 -25.96 35.20 28.82
C GLU A 128 -24.98 34.97 29.97
N GLY A 129 -24.30 36.03 30.41
CA GLY A 129 -23.23 35.94 31.39
C GLY A 129 -22.21 37.08 31.34
N GLU A 130 -22.68 38.33 31.27
CA GLU A 130 -22.01 39.47 31.92
C GLU A 130 -23.00 40.17 32.84
#